data_AF-A0A7Y5RQS3-F1
#
_entry.id   AF-A0A7Y5RQS3-F1
#
_cell.length_a   1.000
_cell.length_b   1.000
_cell.length_c   1.000
_cell.angle_alpha   90.00
_cell.angle_beta   90.00
_cell.angle_gamma   90.00
#
_symmetry.space_group_name_H-M   'P 1'
#
loop_
_entity.id
_entity.type
_entity.pdbx_description
1 polymer ?
#
loop_
_entity_poly.entity_id
_entity_poly.type
_entity_poly.pdbx_seq_one_letter_code
_entity_poly.pdbx_strand_id
1 'polypeptide(L)'
;MLRRIGDTPMERELIENETIPVDNGEEAKEKAFCDRLAQLADQHTIRGLARRIDIPNQNLGRYIKKGLPAASVCRRLVERLGVNPAWLLTGEGSSMLSDVPAVASNTASGLLELVEAMNAVTRMRLGALAGKDHLKVLRELNDALGRYEGLRDKLNTYSEPIFQQIIEALTNALDRERNPDKAEPIIRAGEQVARLCEHPGLKSDFNRQRAHYEHLCGNAEKSTSLIREIVLEGFLRAADLDERGCNDADRLVVALRMQFRIREAGRVAEAALIFANARGRKWPPYVYLLEAAASNDIDLGKLRRALGRFRHVQSFIGEEWRRQSTAPLYALAQFLAGMMTWEQVRDYCGTLHMPNQISPMAMWTEDTGHLADAAKMLDGYDGPHIPRLSVSKIYIDALLAAKEGRDSLADFDHRLANVAGREALIEINTYIVPVIRSQLALLLGDHSAALASCLEVHERLAAAPHVSLPIIHAAIHHRNALRLSANMDRFDATSRTTLEDARKRALKFFRRHIKAGYAVFRPVLEETRAPA
;
A
#
# COMPACT_ATOMS: atom_id res chain seq x y z
N MET A 1 25.22 -5.34 36.01
CA MET A 1 24.59 -6.67 35.89
C MET A 1 24.36 -7.01 34.41
N LEU A 2 25.43 -7.01 33.61
CA LEU A 2 25.46 -7.52 32.23
C LEU A 2 26.85 -8.11 32.01
N ARG A 3 26.96 -9.43 32.12
CA ARG A 3 28.14 -10.23 31.76
C ARG A 3 27.83 -10.99 30.48
N ARG A 4 28.77 -10.89 29.53
CA ARG A 4 29.22 -11.80 28.47
C ARG A 4 28.36 -13.04 28.15
N ILE A 5 28.00 -13.13 26.87
CA ILE A 5 27.83 -14.33 26.02
C ILE A 5 28.31 -13.87 24.64
N GLY A 6 29.18 -14.51 23.86
CA GLY A 6 29.89 -15.77 23.95
C GLY A 6 30.51 -15.99 22.57
N ASP A 7 31.84 -16.15 22.50
CA ASP A 7 32.55 -16.62 21.32
C ASP A 7 32.01 -17.99 20.89
N THR A 8 31.64 -18.17 19.63
CA THR A 8 31.51 -19.50 19.03
C THR A 8 32.24 -19.59 17.68
N PRO A 9 32.84 -20.75 17.34
CA PRO A 9 33.71 -20.92 16.16
C PRO A 9 32.96 -21.05 14.82
N MET A 10 31.72 -20.58 14.74
CA MET A 10 30.84 -20.73 13.57
C MET A 10 30.76 -19.48 12.70
N GLU A 11 31.39 -18.37 13.11
CA GLU A 11 31.41 -17.10 12.37
C GLU A 11 32.66 -16.94 11.47
N ARG A 12 33.58 -17.90 11.46
CA ARG A 12 34.79 -17.86 10.61
C ARG A 12 34.67 -18.57 9.26
N GLU A 13 33.60 -19.31 9.00
CA GLU A 13 33.36 -19.99 7.72
C GLU A 13 32.35 -19.28 6.79
N LEU A 14 31.83 -18.11 7.19
CA LEU A 14 30.89 -17.31 6.38
C LEU A 14 31.51 -16.05 5.76
N ILE A 15 32.85 -15.91 5.80
CA ILE A 15 33.57 -14.75 5.21
C ILE A 15 34.38 -15.14 3.96
N GLU A 16 34.37 -16.40 3.54
CA GLU A 16 35.04 -16.85 2.31
C GLU A 16 34.04 -17.55 1.37
N ASN A 17 33.22 -16.75 0.68
CA ASN A 17 32.63 -16.99 -0.67
C ASN A 17 31.30 -16.23 -0.85
N GLU A 18 31.37 -14.90 -0.82
CA GLU A 18 30.40 -14.06 -1.54
C GLU A 18 31.19 -13.15 -2.48
N THR A 19 31.39 -13.60 -3.71
CA THR A 19 31.63 -12.69 -4.82
C THR A 19 30.42 -11.75 -4.90
N ILE A 20 30.61 -10.53 -4.41
CA ILE A 20 29.70 -9.40 -4.62
C ILE A 20 29.41 -9.33 -6.12
N PRO A 21 28.14 -9.35 -6.57
CA PRO A 21 27.83 -9.12 -7.96
C PRO A 21 28.32 -7.71 -8.31
N VAL A 22 29.26 -7.62 -9.25
CA VAL A 22 29.74 -6.35 -9.78
C VAL A 22 28.54 -5.58 -10.31
N ASP A 23 28.43 -4.32 -9.89
CA ASP A 23 27.35 -3.40 -10.18
C ASP A 23 27.21 -3.14 -11.69
N ASN A 24 26.34 -3.93 -12.36
CA ASN A 24 25.96 -3.74 -13.76
C ASN A 24 25.26 -2.39 -14.02
N GLY A 25 24.88 -1.64 -12.96
CA GLY A 25 24.19 -0.36 -13.05
C GLY A 25 25.09 0.80 -13.48
N GLU A 26 26.37 0.79 -13.13
CA GLU A 26 27.32 1.83 -13.56
C GLU A 26 27.72 1.66 -15.03
N GLU A 27 27.98 0.44 -15.50
CA GLU A 27 28.28 0.17 -16.91
C GLU A 27 27.10 0.52 -17.83
N ALA A 28 25.86 0.25 -17.38
CA ALA A 28 24.66 0.60 -18.13
C ALA A 28 24.46 2.13 -18.25
N LYS A 29 24.76 2.89 -17.18
CA LYS A 29 24.70 4.36 -17.18
C LYS A 29 25.80 4.99 -18.03
N GLU A 30 27.01 4.45 -17.96
CA GLU A 30 28.15 4.87 -18.81
C GLU A 30 27.82 4.65 -20.29
N LYS A 31 27.28 3.48 -20.64
CA LYS A 31 26.86 3.17 -22.01
C LYS A 31 25.79 4.13 -22.52
N ALA A 32 24.73 4.37 -21.73
CA ALA A 32 23.65 5.29 -22.10
C ALA A 32 24.14 6.74 -22.31
N PHE A 33 25.13 7.18 -21.53
CA PHE A 33 25.78 8.45 -21.73
C PHE A 33 26.59 8.49 -23.05
N CYS A 34 27.39 7.46 -23.32
CA CYS A 34 28.17 7.34 -24.54
C CYS A 34 27.28 7.35 -25.80
N ASP A 35 26.15 6.65 -25.75
CA ASP A 35 25.18 6.59 -26.84
C ASP A 35 24.59 7.97 -27.16
N ARG A 36 24.28 8.79 -26.14
CA ARG A 36 23.80 10.17 -26.34
C ARG A 36 24.88 11.11 -26.86
N LEU A 37 26.12 10.92 -26.44
CA LEU A 37 27.26 11.66 -26.98
C LEU A 37 27.53 11.27 -28.45
N ALA A 38 27.31 10.01 -28.82
CA ALA A 38 27.35 9.53 -30.20
C ALA A 38 26.23 10.17 -31.05
N GLN A 39 25.00 10.25 -30.52
CA GLN A 39 23.88 10.93 -31.20
C GLN A 39 24.18 12.41 -31.49
N LEU A 40 24.83 13.13 -30.57
CA LEU A 40 25.32 14.49 -30.82
C LEU A 40 26.38 14.54 -31.92
N ALA A 41 27.26 13.53 -31.97
CA ALA A 41 28.33 13.42 -32.97
C ALA A 41 27.84 13.07 -34.37
N ASP A 42 26.68 12.43 -34.48
CA ASP A 42 26.01 12.22 -35.76
C ASP A 42 25.40 13.52 -36.29
N GLN A 43 24.89 14.38 -35.41
CA GLN A 43 24.34 15.70 -35.77
C GLN A 43 25.43 16.73 -36.11
N HIS A 44 26.60 16.60 -35.49
CA HIS A 44 27.76 17.46 -35.70
C HIS A 44 28.99 16.58 -35.78
N THR A 45 29.57 16.41 -36.97
CA THR A 45 30.75 15.54 -37.19
C THR A 45 31.75 15.59 -36.03
N ILE A 46 32.30 14.46 -35.58
CA ILE A 46 33.17 14.38 -34.37
C ILE A 46 34.28 15.44 -34.39
N ARG A 47 34.90 15.68 -35.56
CA ARG A 47 35.92 16.74 -35.73
C ARG A 47 35.35 18.15 -35.54
N GLY A 48 34.12 18.39 -36.00
CA GLY A 48 33.38 19.63 -35.81
C GLY A 48 33.00 19.87 -34.35
N LEU A 49 32.54 18.85 -33.64
CA LEU A 49 32.31 18.93 -32.19
C LEU A 49 33.60 19.24 -31.44
N ALA A 50 34.64 18.41 -31.62
CA ALA A 50 35.92 18.54 -30.95
C ALA A 50 36.52 19.95 -31.12
N ARG A 51 36.39 20.54 -32.31
CA ARG A 51 36.81 21.91 -32.59
C ARG A 51 35.97 22.97 -31.88
N ARG A 52 34.64 22.81 -31.82
CA ARG A 52 33.73 23.77 -31.16
C ARG A 52 33.91 23.78 -29.64
N ILE A 53 34.07 22.61 -29.03
CA ILE A 53 34.31 22.47 -27.59
C ILE A 53 35.80 22.49 -27.19
N ASP A 54 36.69 22.78 -28.15
CA ASP A 54 38.13 22.98 -27.91
C ASP A 54 38.80 21.81 -27.18
N ILE A 55 38.56 20.58 -27.66
CA ILE A 55 39.25 19.39 -27.16
C ILE A 55 39.87 18.58 -28.31
N PRO A 56 40.96 17.82 -28.07
CA PRO A 56 41.53 16.95 -29.08
C PRO A 56 40.51 15.92 -29.57
N ASN A 57 40.42 15.75 -30.90
CA ASN A 57 39.51 14.82 -31.56
C ASN A 57 39.65 13.38 -31.02
N GLN A 58 40.87 12.97 -30.65
CA GLN A 58 41.15 11.66 -30.07
C GLN A 58 40.50 11.48 -28.68
N ASN A 59 40.41 12.55 -27.88
CA ASN A 59 39.79 12.49 -26.54
C ASN A 59 38.27 12.40 -26.65
N LEU A 60 37.66 13.16 -27.56
CA LEU A 60 36.21 13.06 -27.82
C LEU A 60 35.84 11.69 -28.38
N GLY A 61 36.62 11.18 -29.33
CA GLY A 61 36.43 9.84 -29.89
C GLY A 61 36.61 8.72 -28.87
N ARG A 62 37.40 8.94 -27.81
CA ARG A 62 37.50 8.03 -26.67
C ARG A 62 36.20 8.04 -25.86
N TYR A 63 35.71 9.20 -25.46
CA TYR A 63 34.47 9.33 -24.65
C TYR A 63 33.21 8.84 -25.37
N ILE A 64 33.15 8.93 -26.70
CA ILE A 64 32.04 8.37 -27.49
C ILE A 64 32.03 6.84 -27.45
N LYS A 65 33.21 6.21 -27.37
CA LYS A 65 33.34 4.74 -27.40
C LYS A 65 33.31 4.12 -26.01
N LYS A 66 33.94 4.77 -25.03
CA LYS A 66 34.05 4.30 -23.64
C LYS A 66 34.63 5.39 -22.72
N GLY A 67 34.12 5.49 -21.50
CA GLY A 67 34.61 6.38 -20.46
C GLY A 67 33.79 7.66 -20.34
N LEU A 68 33.47 8.02 -19.09
CA LEU A 68 32.80 9.28 -18.78
C LEU A 68 33.75 10.47 -19.05
N PRO A 69 33.29 11.49 -19.79
CA PRO A 69 34.08 12.70 -20.02
C PRO A 69 34.30 13.47 -18.71
N ALA A 70 35.44 14.15 -18.64
CA ALA A 70 35.68 15.10 -17.57
C ALA A 70 34.58 16.17 -17.55
N ALA A 71 34.18 16.62 -16.36
CA ALA A 71 33.13 17.63 -16.19
C ALA A 71 33.39 18.91 -17.01
N SER A 72 34.66 19.28 -17.21
CA SER A 72 35.06 20.40 -18.08
C SER A 72 34.65 20.22 -19.54
N VAL A 73 34.56 18.98 -20.03
CA VAL A 73 34.09 18.66 -21.38
C VAL A 73 32.57 18.77 -21.45
N CYS A 74 31.85 18.24 -20.47
CA CYS A 74 30.39 18.41 -20.35
C CYS A 74 30.00 19.88 -20.30
N ARG A 75 30.69 20.69 -19.49
CA ARG A 75 30.47 22.13 -19.41
C ARG A 75 30.65 22.81 -20.76
N ARG A 76 31.71 22.50 -21.50
CA ARG A 76 31.95 23.08 -22.83
C ARG A 76 30.91 22.65 -23.86
N LEU A 77 30.36 21.43 -23.76
CA LEU A 77 29.22 20.99 -24.58
C LEU A 77 27.98 21.85 -24.30
N VAL A 78 27.71 22.16 -23.04
CA VAL A 78 26.60 23.05 -22.66
C VAL A 78 26.87 24.49 -23.11
N GLU A 79 28.01 25.08 -22.74
CA GLU A 79 28.33 26.49 -22.99
C GLU A 79 28.49 26.83 -24.47
N ARG A 80 29.09 25.94 -25.27
CA ARG A 80 29.47 26.25 -26.66
C ARG A 80 28.58 25.64 -27.72
N LEU A 81 27.82 24.60 -27.37
CA LEU A 81 26.88 23.97 -28.30
C LEU A 81 25.44 24.09 -27.82
N GLY A 82 25.20 24.66 -26.64
CA GLY A 82 23.85 24.77 -26.09
C GLY A 82 23.23 23.42 -25.78
N VAL A 83 24.03 22.39 -25.51
CA VAL A 83 23.51 21.05 -25.19
C VAL A 83 22.81 21.07 -23.84
N ASN A 84 21.62 20.49 -23.74
CA ASN A 84 20.91 20.35 -22.47
C ASN A 84 21.62 19.30 -21.58
N PRO A 85 22.14 19.69 -20.40
CA PRO A 85 22.86 18.77 -19.52
C PRO A 85 21.97 17.69 -18.91
N ALA A 86 20.68 17.96 -18.70
CA ALA A 86 19.74 16.95 -18.23
C ALA A 86 19.58 15.85 -19.29
N TRP A 87 19.35 16.22 -20.55
CA TRP A 87 19.29 15.26 -21.65
C TRP A 87 20.61 14.49 -21.81
N LEU A 88 21.75 15.16 -21.75
CA LEU A 88 23.05 14.50 -21.92
C LEU A 88 23.32 13.46 -20.81
N LEU A 89 23.02 13.80 -19.56
CA LEU A 89 23.34 12.98 -18.39
C LEU A 89 22.26 11.93 -18.09
N THR A 90 20.98 12.25 -18.28
CA THR A 90 19.86 11.40 -17.88
C THR A 90 18.97 10.95 -19.04
N GLY A 91 19.06 11.60 -20.20
CA GLY A 91 18.23 11.32 -21.38
C GLY A 91 16.88 12.06 -21.40
N GLU A 92 16.62 12.95 -20.44
CA GLU A 92 15.34 13.64 -20.30
C GLU A 92 15.35 15.06 -20.90
N GLY A 93 14.30 15.41 -21.66
CA GLY A 93 14.12 16.71 -22.31
C GLY A 93 14.67 16.78 -23.74
N SER A 94 14.63 17.97 -24.34
CA SER A 94 15.23 18.24 -25.65
C SER A 94 16.77 18.21 -25.57
N SER A 95 17.43 17.86 -26.67
CA SER A 95 18.89 17.81 -26.74
C SER A 95 19.56 19.18 -26.64
N MET A 96 18.82 20.25 -26.97
CA MET A 96 19.32 21.64 -26.98
C MET A 96 18.57 22.51 -25.94
N LEU A 97 19.34 23.38 -25.29
CA LEU A 97 18.88 24.40 -24.33
C LEU A 97 17.96 25.45 -24.98
N SER A 98 18.05 25.66 -26.31
CA SER A 98 17.17 26.57 -27.06
C SER A 98 15.69 26.18 -26.96
N ASP A 99 15.42 24.92 -26.65
CA ASP A 99 14.07 24.34 -26.67
C ASP A 99 13.50 24.18 -25.25
N VAL A 100 14.22 24.68 -24.24
CA VAL A 100 13.89 24.55 -22.81
C VAL A 100 13.43 25.91 -22.26
N PRO A 101 12.28 26.01 -21.58
CA PRO A 101 11.82 27.26 -20.95
C PRO A 101 12.87 27.83 -19.97
N ALA A 102 13.02 29.17 -19.91
CA ALA A 102 14.08 29.86 -19.17
C ALA A 102 14.23 29.45 -17.68
N VAL A 103 13.13 29.05 -17.04
CA VAL A 103 13.12 28.55 -15.65
C VAL A 103 13.90 27.23 -15.51
N ALA A 104 13.82 26.32 -16.49
CA ALA A 104 14.53 25.05 -16.49
C ALA A 104 16.02 25.20 -16.87
N SER A 105 16.40 26.25 -17.62
CA SER A 105 17.80 26.59 -17.93
C SER A 105 18.60 26.99 -16.67
N ASN A 106 17.97 27.74 -15.76
CA ASN A 106 18.58 28.13 -14.48
C ASN A 106 18.78 26.92 -13.54
N THR A 107 17.79 26.03 -13.47
CA THR A 107 17.88 24.77 -12.71
C THR A 107 18.96 23.85 -13.27
N ALA A 108 19.04 23.72 -14.60
CA ALA A 108 20.06 22.92 -15.29
C ALA A 108 21.49 23.44 -15.04
N SER A 109 21.67 24.76 -14.98
CA SER A 109 22.96 25.38 -14.64
C SER A 109 23.35 25.14 -13.18
N GLY A 110 22.40 25.26 -12.24
CA GLY A 110 22.63 24.95 -10.82
C GLY A 110 22.98 23.48 -10.55
N LEU A 111 22.40 22.54 -11.30
CA LEU A 111 22.73 21.10 -11.22
C LEU A 111 24.18 20.80 -11.65
N LEU A 112 24.62 21.46 -12.73
CA LEU A 112 25.99 21.33 -13.23
C LEU A 112 27.00 21.83 -12.20
N GLU A 113 26.75 23.00 -11.61
CA GLU A 113 27.61 23.58 -10.57
C GLU A 113 27.65 22.70 -9.31
N LEU A 114 26.52 22.09 -8.91
CA LEU A 114 26.44 21.17 -7.78
C LEU A 114 27.28 19.90 -8.00
N VAL A 115 27.17 19.28 -9.18
CA VAL A 115 27.96 18.08 -9.56
C VAL A 115 29.46 18.40 -9.59
N GLU A 116 29.84 19.61 -9.98
CA GLU A 116 31.23 20.06 -9.97
C GLU A 116 31.77 20.26 -8.55
N ALA A 117 30.97 20.83 -7.65
CA ALA A 117 31.33 20.97 -6.25
C ALA A 117 31.46 19.60 -5.56
N MET A 118 30.53 18.67 -5.82
CA MET A 118 30.61 17.28 -5.31
C MET A 118 31.87 16.56 -5.81
N ASN A 119 32.17 16.67 -7.11
CA ASN A 119 33.38 16.07 -7.68
C ASN A 119 34.68 16.69 -7.13
N ALA A 120 34.67 17.97 -6.75
CA ALA A 120 35.81 18.59 -6.06
C ALA A 120 36.00 18.00 -4.65
N VAL A 121 34.91 17.83 -3.89
CA VAL A 121 34.93 17.24 -2.54
C VAL A 121 35.38 15.76 -2.56
N THR A 122 34.90 14.96 -3.50
CA THR A 122 35.27 13.53 -3.62
C THR A 122 36.74 13.34 -3.99
N ARG A 123 37.29 14.19 -4.89
CA ARG A 123 38.72 14.17 -5.25
C ARG A 123 39.63 14.59 -4.09
N MET A 124 39.18 15.52 -3.25
CA MET A 124 39.95 15.98 -2.08
C MET A 124 39.98 14.96 -0.94
N ARG A 125 38.91 14.17 -0.74
CA ARG A 125 38.86 13.12 0.30
C ARG A 125 39.78 11.91 0.05
N LEU A 126 40.08 11.57 -1.21
CA LEU A 126 40.80 10.33 -1.55
C LEU A 126 42.32 10.49 -1.69
N GLY A 127 42.86 11.69 -1.90
CA GLY A 127 44.29 11.89 -2.21
C GLY A 127 45.12 12.66 -1.19
N ALA A 128 44.49 13.40 -0.25
CA ALA A 128 45.17 14.51 0.43
C ALA A 128 45.36 14.31 1.95
N LEU A 129 44.96 13.16 2.51
CA LEU A 129 45.11 12.86 3.94
C LEU A 129 46.44 12.19 4.32
N ALA A 130 47.48 12.28 3.50
CA ALA A 130 48.78 11.61 3.74
C ALA A 130 50.01 12.53 3.88
N GLY A 131 49.89 13.87 3.94
CA GLY A 131 51.06 14.77 3.92
C GLY A 131 50.93 16.11 4.65
N LYS A 132 52.08 16.78 4.89
CA LYS A 132 52.25 18.01 5.72
C LYS A 132 51.37 19.23 5.36
N ASP A 133 50.65 19.21 4.23
CA ASP A 133 49.78 20.31 3.76
C ASP A 133 48.30 20.19 4.19
N HIS A 134 48.00 19.35 5.19
CA HIS A 134 46.65 19.11 5.70
C HIS A 134 45.83 20.38 5.96
N LEU A 135 46.42 21.44 6.49
CA LEU A 135 45.69 22.67 6.81
C LEU A 135 45.22 23.43 5.57
N LYS A 136 45.99 23.40 4.47
CA LYS A 136 45.60 24.04 3.21
C LYS A 136 44.48 23.25 2.54
N VAL A 137 44.61 21.92 2.52
CA VAL A 137 43.58 20.99 2.00
C VAL A 137 42.27 21.12 2.80
N LEU A 138 42.35 21.22 4.13
CA LEU A 138 41.16 21.41 4.96
C LEU A 138 40.46 22.75 4.69
N ARG A 139 41.20 23.83 4.40
CA ARG A 139 40.61 25.10 3.99
C ARG A 139 39.94 25.00 2.63
N GLU A 140 40.61 24.42 1.63
CA GLU A 140 40.03 24.25 0.29
C GLU A 140 38.80 23.33 0.29
N LEU A 141 38.81 22.30 1.15
CA LEU A 141 37.65 21.44 1.40
C LEU A 141 36.51 22.22 2.06
N ASN A 142 36.82 23.06 3.05
CA ASN A 142 35.83 23.91 3.71
C ASN A 142 35.21 24.93 2.71
N ASP A 143 36.01 25.51 1.83
CA ASP A 143 35.54 26.43 0.78
C ASP A 143 34.72 25.70 -0.30
N ALA A 144 35.08 24.45 -0.62
CA ALA A 144 34.31 23.61 -1.54
C ALA A 144 32.96 23.18 -0.92
N LEU A 145 32.95 22.85 0.37
CA LEU A 145 31.75 22.54 1.13
C LEU A 145 30.83 23.76 1.24
N GLY A 146 31.37 24.94 1.56
CA GLY A 146 30.57 26.17 1.60
C GLY A 146 29.97 26.54 0.25
N ARG A 147 30.71 26.30 -0.85
CA ARG A 147 30.14 26.46 -2.22
C ARG A 147 29.06 25.43 -2.52
N TYR A 148 29.25 24.17 -2.13
CA TYR A 148 28.26 23.11 -2.28
C TYR A 148 26.96 23.43 -1.52
N GLU A 149 27.07 23.84 -0.26
CA GLU A 149 25.92 24.26 0.57
C GLU A 149 25.20 25.46 -0.06
N GLY A 150 25.93 26.48 -0.48
CA GLY A 150 25.33 27.65 -1.14
C GLY A 150 24.63 27.34 -2.47
N LEU A 151 25.13 26.36 -3.24
CA LEU A 151 24.48 25.89 -4.47
C LEU A 151 23.24 25.04 -4.17
N ARG A 152 23.32 24.18 -3.15
CA ARG A 152 22.19 23.39 -2.66
C ARG A 152 21.05 24.29 -2.18
N ASP A 153 21.34 25.36 -1.44
CA ASP A 153 20.34 26.33 -0.99
C ASP A 153 19.67 27.06 -2.15
N LYS A 154 20.46 27.50 -3.15
CA LYS A 154 19.92 28.11 -4.37
C LYS A 154 19.02 27.14 -5.14
N LEU A 155 19.49 25.91 -5.33
CA LEU A 155 18.74 24.89 -6.05
C LEU A 155 17.43 24.53 -5.32
N ASN A 156 17.46 24.50 -3.98
CA ASN A 156 16.25 24.32 -3.18
C ASN A 156 15.29 25.51 -3.34
N THR A 157 15.80 26.76 -3.32
CA THR A 157 15.00 27.99 -3.51
C THR A 157 14.23 27.98 -4.84
N TYR A 158 14.82 27.43 -5.92
CA TYR A 158 14.16 27.34 -7.22
C TYR A 158 13.26 26.11 -7.37
N SER A 159 13.66 24.97 -6.80
CA SER A 159 12.91 23.71 -6.95
C SER A 159 11.66 23.65 -6.08
N GLU A 160 11.65 24.30 -4.91
CA GLU A 160 10.51 24.31 -3.98
C GLU A 160 9.20 24.81 -4.62
N PRO A 161 9.12 26.01 -5.23
CA PRO A 161 7.87 26.50 -5.84
C PRO A 161 7.44 25.64 -7.06
N ILE A 162 8.40 25.09 -7.80
CA ILE A 162 8.09 24.17 -8.91
C ILE A 162 7.48 22.88 -8.35
N PHE A 163 8.04 22.36 -7.26
CA PHE A 163 7.55 21.14 -6.65
C PHE A 163 6.13 21.31 -6.10
N GLN A 164 5.87 22.45 -5.46
CA GLN A 164 4.53 22.84 -5.01
C GLN A 164 3.52 22.86 -6.17
N GLN A 165 3.87 23.49 -7.30
CA GLN A 165 3.02 23.52 -8.50
C GLN A 165 2.75 22.12 -9.06
N ILE A 166 3.75 21.23 -9.05
CA ILE A 166 3.58 19.83 -9.47
C ILE A 166 2.60 19.10 -8.55
N ILE A 167 2.73 19.27 -7.23
CA ILE A 167 1.82 18.65 -6.25
C ILE A 167 0.39 19.16 -6.44
N GLU A 168 0.20 20.45 -6.69
CA GLU A 168 -1.10 21.06 -6.97
C GLU A 168 -1.70 20.55 -8.27
N ALA A 169 -0.91 20.47 -9.35
CA ALA A 169 -1.33 19.91 -10.63
C ALA A 169 -1.75 18.44 -10.49
N LEU A 170 -0.98 17.66 -9.72
CA LEU A 170 -1.28 16.27 -9.42
C LEU A 170 -2.58 16.13 -8.61
N THR A 171 -2.74 16.95 -7.59
CA THR A 171 -3.97 16.98 -6.77
C THR A 171 -5.19 17.30 -7.62
N ASN A 172 -5.10 18.28 -8.53
CA ASN A 172 -6.20 18.62 -9.45
C ASN A 172 -6.53 17.46 -10.41
N ALA A 173 -5.52 16.80 -10.98
CA ALA A 173 -5.71 15.67 -11.87
C ALA A 173 -6.41 14.48 -11.18
N LEU A 174 -6.04 14.19 -9.92
CA LEU A 174 -6.60 13.07 -9.15
C LEU A 174 -7.96 13.41 -8.52
N ASP A 175 -8.09 14.54 -7.84
CA ASP A 175 -9.28 14.84 -7.02
C ASP A 175 -10.41 15.48 -7.82
N ARG A 176 -10.08 16.42 -8.72
CA ARG A 176 -11.09 17.19 -9.49
C ARG A 176 -11.42 16.51 -10.81
N GLU A 177 -10.40 16.14 -11.57
CA GLU A 177 -10.59 15.54 -12.90
C GLU A 177 -10.77 14.02 -12.85
N ARG A 178 -10.35 13.37 -11.75
CA ARG A 178 -10.39 11.92 -11.56
C ARG A 178 -9.76 11.16 -12.74
N ASN A 179 -8.67 11.69 -13.28
CA ASN A 179 -8.02 11.17 -14.47
C ASN A 179 -6.60 10.67 -14.12
N PRO A 180 -6.43 9.35 -13.88
CA PRO A 180 -5.12 8.79 -13.56
C PRO A 180 -4.13 8.88 -14.72
N ASP A 181 -4.58 8.81 -15.97
CA ASP A 181 -3.68 8.88 -17.15
C ASP A 181 -2.98 10.24 -17.25
N LYS A 182 -3.69 11.32 -16.88
CA LYS A 182 -3.09 12.66 -16.77
C LYS A 182 -2.10 12.79 -15.61
N ALA A 183 -2.28 12.00 -14.55
CA ALA A 183 -1.44 12.06 -13.36
C ALA A 183 -0.06 11.39 -13.57
N GLU A 184 0.03 10.34 -14.38
CA GLU A 184 1.28 9.61 -14.64
C GLU A 184 2.47 10.50 -15.09
N PRO A 185 2.34 11.35 -16.13
CA PRO A 185 3.46 12.24 -16.51
C PRO A 185 3.80 13.28 -15.44
N ILE A 186 2.81 13.73 -14.65
CA ILE A 186 3.02 14.68 -13.54
C ILE A 186 3.81 14.01 -12.40
N ILE A 187 3.52 12.74 -12.10
CA ILE A 187 4.27 11.95 -11.12
C ILE A 187 5.72 11.79 -11.56
N ARG A 188 5.97 11.43 -12.82
CA ARG A 188 7.35 11.31 -13.35
C ARG A 188 8.12 12.63 -13.19
N ALA A 189 7.50 13.76 -13.50
CA ALA A 189 8.10 15.08 -13.29
C ALA A 189 8.37 15.35 -11.79
N GLY A 190 7.41 15.06 -10.92
CA GLY A 190 7.54 15.24 -9.48
C GLY A 190 8.63 14.38 -8.84
N GLU A 191 8.83 13.14 -9.32
CA GLU A 191 9.94 12.28 -8.86
C GLU A 191 11.31 12.87 -9.16
N GLN A 192 11.46 13.59 -10.29
CA GLN A 192 12.71 14.27 -10.62
C GLN A 192 12.92 15.50 -9.74
N VAL A 193 11.89 16.33 -9.57
CA VAL A 193 11.98 17.53 -8.72
C VAL A 193 12.20 17.16 -7.25
N ALA A 194 11.62 16.05 -6.77
CA ALA A 194 11.83 15.54 -5.42
C ALA A 194 13.28 15.14 -5.12
N ARG A 195 14.12 14.87 -6.14
CA ARG A 195 15.57 14.63 -5.96
C ARG A 195 16.35 15.91 -5.72
N LEU A 196 15.78 17.05 -6.08
CA LEU A 196 16.40 18.37 -6.08
C LEU A 196 15.89 19.24 -4.93
N CYS A 197 14.64 19.02 -4.52
CA CYS A 197 14.03 19.72 -3.40
C CYS A 197 14.20 18.92 -2.11
N GLU A 198 14.75 19.55 -1.09
CA GLU A 198 14.98 18.93 0.22
C GLU A 198 13.90 19.28 1.24
N HIS A 199 12.86 20.01 0.83
CA HIS A 199 11.78 20.40 1.72
C HIS A 199 11.00 19.15 2.19
N PRO A 200 11.14 18.73 3.47
CA PRO A 200 10.64 17.44 3.92
C PRO A 200 9.10 17.37 3.86
N GLY A 201 8.42 18.50 4.02
CA GLY A 201 6.97 18.60 3.87
C GLY A 201 6.52 18.32 2.43
N LEU A 202 7.20 18.85 1.42
CA LEU A 202 6.75 18.72 0.02
C LEU A 202 6.95 17.31 -0.49
N LYS A 203 8.04 16.65 -0.10
CA LYS A 203 8.26 15.24 -0.43
C LYS A 203 7.16 14.34 0.18
N SER A 204 6.76 14.61 1.42
CA SER A 204 5.65 13.90 2.07
C SER A 204 4.34 14.13 1.33
N ASP A 205 4.06 15.38 0.95
CA ASP A 205 2.85 15.79 0.22
C ASP A 205 2.78 15.12 -1.16
N PHE A 206 3.89 15.11 -1.89
CA PHE A 206 4.02 14.40 -3.14
C PHE A 206 3.81 12.88 -2.98
N ASN A 207 4.43 12.26 -1.99
CA ASN A 207 4.26 10.83 -1.72
C ASN A 207 2.80 10.48 -1.37
N ARG A 208 2.05 11.37 -0.71
CA ARG A 208 0.61 11.17 -0.47
C ARG A 208 -0.18 11.13 -1.76
N GLN A 209 0.08 12.08 -2.67
CA GLN A 209 -0.61 12.12 -3.95
C GLN A 209 -0.23 10.94 -4.84
N ARG A 210 1.04 10.54 -4.81
CA ARG A 210 1.51 9.32 -5.48
C ARG A 210 0.81 8.08 -4.91
N ALA A 211 0.64 7.97 -3.59
CA ALA A 211 -0.10 6.87 -3.00
C ALA A 211 -1.57 6.85 -3.42
N HIS A 212 -2.21 8.02 -3.56
CA HIS A 212 -3.58 8.14 -4.08
C HIS A 212 -3.67 7.67 -5.53
N TYR A 213 -2.72 8.08 -6.39
CA TYR A 213 -2.62 7.59 -7.76
C TYR A 213 -2.49 6.06 -7.81
N GLU A 214 -1.55 5.49 -7.06
CA GLU A 214 -1.35 4.03 -7.05
C GLU A 214 -2.61 3.28 -6.57
N HIS A 215 -3.37 3.86 -5.64
CA HIS A 215 -4.65 3.30 -5.22
C HIS A 215 -5.68 3.30 -6.37
N LEU A 216 -5.81 4.42 -7.09
CA LEU A 216 -6.72 4.55 -8.23
C LEU A 216 -6.34 3.61 -9.39
N CYS A 217 -5.03 3.36 -9.57
CA CYS A 217 -4.52 2.42 -10.55
C CYS A 217 -4.60 0.95 -10.11
N GLY A 218 -5.16 0.63 -8.94
CA GLY A 218 -5.27 -0.75 -8.46
C GLY A 218 -4.00 -1.31 -7.78
N ASN A 219 -2.91 -0.56 -7.74
CA ASN A 219 -1.63 -0.93 -7.12
C ASN A 219 -1.65 -0.76 -5.60
N ALA A 220 -2.53 -1.51 -4.92
CA ALA A 220 -2.80 -1.36 -3.50
C ALA A 220 -1.54 -1.54 -2.62
N GLU A 221 -0.64 -2.48 -2.96
CA GLU A 221 0.60 -2.71 -2.20
C GLU A 221 1.55 -1.52 -2.25
N LYS A 222 1.72 -0.92 -3.44
CA LYS A 222 2.58 0.24 -3.63
C LYS A 222 1.99 1.47 -2.95
N SER A 223 0.68 1.68 -3.09
CA SER A 223 -0.04 2.72 -2.35
C SER A 223 0.18 2.59 -0.82
N THR A 224 -0.05 1.38 -0.28
CA THR A 224 0.13 1.10 1.15
C THR A 224 1.57 1.31 1.61
N SER A 225 2.55 0.93 0.78
CA SER A 225 3.97 1.09 1.09
C SER A 225 4.36 2.57 1.19
N LEU A 226 3.87 3.41 0.27
CA LEU A 226 4.10 4.86 0.30
C LEU A 226 3.47 5.53 1.53
N ILE A 227 2.22 5.20 1.86
CA ILE A 227 1.56 5.76 3.05
C ILE A 227 2.28 5.26 4.32
N ARG A 228 2.72 4.00 4.35
CA ARG A 228 3.49 3.46 5.48
C ARG A 228 4.77 4.26 5.71
N GLU A 229 5.52 4.58 4.66
CA GLU A 229 6.73 5.41 4.77
C GLU A 229 6.41 6.77 5.41
N ILE A 230 5.37 7.45 4.91
CA ILE A 230 4.92 8.75 5.45
C ILE A 230 4.56 8.66 6.93
N VAL A 231 3.77 7.66 7.32
CA VAL A 231 3.31 7.48 8.71
C VAL A 231 4.47 7.14 9.64
N LEU A 232 5.39 6.26 9.22
CA LEU A 232 6.57 5.90 10.01
C LEU A 232 7.53 7.07 10.18
N GLU A 233 7.77 7.85 9.11
CA GLU A 233 8.54 9.10 9.22
C GLU A 233 7.89 10.07 10.21
N GLY A 234 6.56 10.20 10.17
CA GLY A 234 5.79 11.00 11.12
C GLY A 234 6.00 10.56 12.56
N PHE A 235 5.89 9.26 12.85
CA PHE A 235 6.12 8.71 14.20
C PHE A 235 7.56 8.86 14.69
N LEU A 236 8.56 8.80 13.80
CA LEU A 236 9.97 8.91 14.19
C LEU A 236 10.39 10.35 14.45
N ARG A 237 9.80 11.33 13.75
CA ARG A 237 10.19 12.75 13.85
C ARG A 237 9.48 13.51 14.96
N ALA A 238 8.28 13.08 15.35
CA ALA A 238 7.45 13.84 16.28
C ALA A 238 7.28 13.11 17.62
N ALA A 239 7.35 13.87 18.72
CA ALA A 239 7.00 13.36 20.04
C ALA A 239 5.48 13.06 20.15
N ASP A 240 4.66 13.84 19.44
CA ASP A 240 3.21 13.71 19.34
C ASP A 240 2.77 13.75 17.86
N LEU A 241 1.69 13.03 17.53
CA LEU A 241 1.10 13.05 16.18
C LEU A 241 0.26 14.32 16.00
N ASP A 242 0.34 15.00 14.87
CA ASP A 242 -0.54 16.12 14.52
C ASP A 242 -1.80 15.67 13.76
N GLU A 243 -2.69 16.62 13.42
CA GLU A 243 -3.96 16.32 12.73
C GLU A 243 -3.72 15.65 11.37
N ARG A 244 -2.69 16.09 10.65
CA ARG A 244 -2.35 15.55 9.32
C ARG A 244 -1.80 14.13 9.42
N GLY A 245 -0.89 13.88 10.35
CA GLY A 245 -0.36 12.56 10.63
C GLY A 245 -1.45 11.60 11.12
N CYS A 246 -2.45 12.10 11.86
CA CYS A 246 -3.62 11.32 12.26
C CYS A 246 -4.45 10.88 11.05
N ASN A 247 -4.67 11.78 10.09
CA ASN A 247 -5.35 11.45 8.83
C ASN A 247 -4.54 10.46 7.98
N ASP A 248 -3.21 10.62 7.89
CA ASP A 248 -2.33 9.69 7.18
C ASP A 248 -2.37 8.28 7.81
N ALA A 249 -2.40 8.21 9.14
CA ALA A 249 -2.53 6.95 9.87
C ALA A 249 -3.88 6.27 9.62
N ASP A 250 -4.99 7.02 9.61
CA ASP A 250 -6.32 6.49 9.28
C ASP A 250 -6.34 5.87 7.87
N ARG A 251 -5.81 6.59 6.87
CA ARG A 251 -5.67 6.09 5.49
C ARG A 251 -4.86 4.81 5.41
N LEU A 252 -3.74 4.72 6.15
CA LEU A 252 -2.94 3.51 6.21
C LEU A 252 -3.73 2.34 6.82
N VAL A 253 -4.47 2.60 7.90
CA VAL A 253 -5.31 1.59 8.56
C VAL A 253 -6.37 1.06 7.60
N VAL A 254 -7.05 1.93 6.87
CA VAL A 254 -8.05 1.55 5.86
C VAL A 254 -7.41 0.73 4.73
N ALA A 255 -6.27 1.15 4.20
CA ALA A 255 -5.56 0.45 3.13
C ALA A 255 -5.13 -0.97 3.56
N LEU A 256 -4.50 -1.10 4.73
CA LEU A 256 -4.11 -2.39 5.31
C LEU A 256 -5.32 -3.30 5.52
N ARG A 257 -6.46 -2.73 5.92
CA ARG A 257 -7.70 -3.49 6.13
C ARG A 257 -8.28 -4.02 4.82
N MET A 258 -8.23 -3.24 3.75
CA MET A 258 -8.64 -3.70 2.41
C MET A 258 -7.76 -4.85 1.90
N GLN A 259 -6.53 -4.97 2.38
CA GLN A 259 -5.61 -6.08 2.12
C GLN A 259 -5.68 -7.21 3.16
N PHE A 260 -6.71 -7.24 4.00
CA PHE A 260 -6.87 -8.23 5.08
C PHE A 260 -5.70 -8.31 6.07
N ARG A 261 -4.84 -7.29 6.15
CA ARG A 261 -3.75 -7.16 7.13
C ARG A 261 -4.25 -6.59 8.45
N ILE A 262 -5.35 -7.13 8.96
CA ILE A 262 -6.14 -6.57 10.08
C ILE A 262 -5.30 -6.40 11.35
N ARG A 263 -4.39 -7.34 11.63
CA ARG A 263 -3.50 -7.26 12.81
C ARG A 263 -2.57 -6.06 12.74
N GLU A 264 -2.03 -5.78 11.55
CA GLU A 264 -1.16 -4.63 11.34
C GLU A 264 -1.96 -3.33 11.40
N ALA A 265 -3.09 -3.27 10.71
CA ALA A 265 -4.02 -2.15 10.77
C ALA A 265 -4.39 -1.81 12.23
N GLY A 266 -4.70 -2.83 13.03
CA GLY A 266 -4.96 -2.67 14.46
C GLY A 266 -3.76 -2.05 15.21
N ARG A 267 -2.54 -2.55 15.02
CA ARG A 267 -1.34 -2.00 15.68
C ARG A 267 -1.06 -0.55 15.29
N VAL A 268 -1.20 -0.21 14.01
CA VAL A 268 -1.03 1.17 13.52
C VAL A 268 -2.08 2.08 14.15
N ALA A 269 -3.34 1.67 14.16
CA ALA A 269 -4.42 2.44 14.77
C ALA A 269 -4.19 2.69 16.26
N GLU A 270 -3.73 1.68 17.01
CA GLU A 270 -3.35 1.85 18.41
C GLU A 270 -2.24 2.87 18.60
N ALA A 271 -1.15 2.71 17.86
CA ALA A 271 -0.01 3.62 17.97
C ALA A 271 -0.44 5.06 17.66
N ALA A 272 -1.15 5.26 16.55
CA ALA A 272 -1.64 6.57 16.15
C ALA A 272 -2.58 7.21 17.18
N LEU A 273 -3.51 6.45 17.79
CA LEU A 273 -4.37 6.96 18.86
C LEU A 273 -3.59 7.33 20.12
N ILE A 274 -2.52 6.58 20.46
CA ILE A 274 -1.64 6.89 21.59
C ILE A 274 -0.87 8.18 21.32
N PHE A 275 -0.22 8.30 20.16
CA PHE A 275 0.55 9.50 19.78
C PHE A 275 -0.31 10.74 19.55
N ALA A 276 -1.56 10.58 19.10
CA ALA A 276 -2.50 11.70 18.98
C ALA A 276 -2.95 12.22 20.36
N ASN A 277 -2.83 11.39 21.40
CA ASN A 277 -3.08 11.71 22.81
C ASN A 277 -4.43 12.44 23.06
N ALA A 278 -4.53 13.21 24.15
CA ALA A 278 -5.75 13.97 24.45
C ALA A 278 -6.03 15.12 23.45
N ARG A 279 -4.99 15.66 22.82
CA ARG A 279 -5.08 16.74 21.83
C ARG A 279 -5.84 16.29 20.59
N GLY A 280 -5.59 15.05 20.15
CA GLY A 280 -6.17 14.49 18.94
C GLY A 280 -7.68 14.39 18.94
N ARG A 281 -8.31 14.32 20.12
CA ARG A 281 -9.78 14.24 20.27
C ARG A 281 -10.54 15.42 19.66
N LYS A 282 -9.85 16.53 19.37
CA LYS A 282 -10.44 17.72 18.73
C LYS A 282 -10.42 17.64 17.20
N TRP A 283 -9.68 16.69 16.63
CA TRP A 283 -9.50 16.56 15.19
C TRP A 283 -10.52 15.60 14.60
N PRO A 284 -11.22 15.96 13.50
CA PRO A 284 -12.05 15.01 12.78
C PRO A 284 -11.31 13.72 12.37
N PRO A 285 -10.04 13.76 11.89
CA PRO A 285 -9.21 12.57 11.65
C PRO A 285 -9.12 11.57 12.80
N TYR A 286 -9.10 12.04 14.05
CA TYR A 286 -9.04 11.15 15.20
C TYR A 286 -10.31 10.32 15.35
N VAL A 287 -11.47 10.89 14.99
CA VAL A 287 -12.76 10.19 15.05
C VAL A 287 -12.80 9.08 14.00
N TYR A 288 -12.36 9.34 12.77
CA TYR A 288 -12.22 8.32 11.70
C TYR A 288 -11.28 7.21 12.14
N LEU A 289 -10.11 7.57 12.67
CA LEU A 289 -9.13 6.61 13.17
C LEU A 289 -9.69 5.74 14.30
N LEU A 290 -10.47 6.33 15.22
CA LEU A 290 -11.10 5.61 16.32
C LEU A 290 -12.18 4.63 15.83
N GLU A 291 -12.95 5.02 14.83
CA GLU A 291 -13.93 4.17 14.15
C GLU A 291 -13.25 3.00 13.41
N ALA A 292 -12.18 3.28 12.66
CA ALA A 292 -11.38 2.26 11.99
C ALA A 292 -10.75 1.28 13.01
N ALA A 293 -10.24 1.79 14.14
CA ALA A 293 -9.73 0.98 15.23
C ALA A 293 -10.81 0.09 15.88
N ALA A 294 -12.03 0.62 16.05
CA ALA A 294 -13.17 -0.14 16.55
C ALA A 294 -13.55 -1.27 15.59
N SER A 295 -13.56 -0.99 14.29
CA SER A 295 -13.83 -1.99 13.25
C SER A 295 -12.77 -3.09 13.22
N ASN A 296 -11.49 -2.73 13.34
CA ASN A 296 -10.40 -3.71 13.47
C ASN A 296 -10.54 -4.56 14.75
N ASP A 297 -10.97 -3.98 15.87
CA ASP A 297 -11.22 -4.74 17.10
C ASP A 297 -12.32 -5.78 16.90
N ILE A 298 -13.37 -5.52 16.10
CA ILE A 298 -14.36 -6.55 15.73
C ILE A 298 -13.65 -7.70 15.00
N ASP A 299 -12.88 -7.39 13.97
CA ASP A 299 -12.23 -8.39 13.13
C ASP A 299 -11.13 -9.18 13.90
N LEU A 300 -10.54 -8.60 14.95
CA LEU A 300 -9.54 -9.23 15.81
C LEU A 300 -10.13 -9.99 17.01
N GLY A 301 -11.45 -10.09 17.14
CA GLY A 301 -12.09 -10.81 18.24
C GLY A 301 -12.14 -10.04 19.55
N LYS A 302 -12.04 -8.70 19.53
CA LYS A 302 -12.00 -7.80 20.69
C LYS A 302 -13.31 -7.00 20.84
N LEU A 303 -14.45 -7.68 20.79
CA LEU A 303 -15.79 -7.07 20.69
C LEU A 303 -16.11 -6.02 21.75
N ARG A 304 -15.83 -6.31 23.03
CA ARG A 304 -16.08 -5.36 24.13
C ARG A 304 -15.37 -4.02 23.91
N ARG A 305 -14.13 -4.08 23.40
CA ARG A 305 -13.33 -2.91 23.11
C ARG A 305 -13.87 -2.14 21.92
N ALA A 306 -14.28 -2.85 20.86
CA ALA A 306 -14.96 -2.27 19.71
C ALA A 306 -16.22 -1.49 20.13
N LEU A 307 -17.11 -2.10 20.91
CA LEU A 307 -18.33 -1.46 21.42
C LEU A 307 -18.02 -0.18 22.23
N GLY A 308 -17.01 -0.24 23.10
CA GLY A 308 -16.56 0.94 23.85
C GLY A 308 -16.06 2.08 22.96
N ARG A 309 -15.33 1.75 21.90
CA ARG A 309 -14.84 2.74 20.92
C ARG A 309 -15.97 3.33 20.08
N PHE A 310 -16.90 2.53 19.58
CA PHE A 310 -18.04 3.05 18.82
C PHE A 310 -18.90 3.98 19.67
N ARG A 311 -19.14 3.63 20.94
CA ARG A 311 -19.84 4.53 21.88
C ARG A 311 -19.11 5.86 22.04
N HIS A 312 -17.78 5.84 22.07
CA HIS A 312 -16.96 7.05 22.14
C HIS A 312 -17.05 7.85 20.82
N VAL A 313 -16.95 7.22 19.66
CA VAL A 313 -17.15 7.87 18.34
C VAL A 313 -18.51 8.57 18.27
N GLN A 314 -19.59 7.92 18.71
CA GLN A 314 -20.95 8.48 18.72
C GLN A 314 -21.08 9.77 19.55
N SER A 315 -20.21 10.00 20.53
CA SER A 315 -20.19 11.23 21.33
C SER A 315 -19.56 12.43 20.62
N PHE A 316 -18.80 12.21 19.54
CA PHE A 316 -18.14 13.26 18.77
C PHE A 316 -18.89 13.69 17.51
N ILE A 317 -19.74 12.82 16.97
CA ILE A 317 -20.37 13.03 15.66
C ILE A 317 -21.84 13.42 15.77
N GLY A 318 -22.27 14.30 14.86
CA GLY A 318 -23.67 14.67 14.68
C GLY A 318 -24.53 13.49 14.21
N GLU A 319 -25.85 13.67 14.28
CA GLU A 319 -26.81 12.60 13.97
C GLU A 319 -26.71 12.08 12.52
N GLU A 320 -26.47 12.98 11.57
CA GLU A 320 -26.32 12.63 10.16
C GLU A 320 -25.13 11.69 9.91
N TRP A 321 -23.93 12.09 10.34
CA TRP A 321 -22.73 11.26 10.19
C TRP A 321 -22.86 9.95 11.00
N ARG A 322 -23.45 10.02 12.21
CA ARG A 322 -23.74 8.81 12.99
C ARG A 322 -24.54 7.80 12.18
N ARG A 323 -25.60 8.24 11.51
CA ARG A 323 -26.46 7.39 10.66
C ARG A 323 -25.70 6.82 9.46
N GLN A 324 -24.88 7.62 8.78
CA GLN A 324 -24.21 7.21 7.54
C GLN A 324 -23.02 6.27 7.73
N SER A 325 -22.27 6.40 8.83
CA SER A 325 -20.97 5.72 8.97
C SER A 325 -20.92 4.76 10.17
N THR A 326 -21.13 5.29 11.37
CA THR A 326 -20.85 4.56 12.62
C THR A 326 -21.99 3.66 13.07
N ALA A 327 -23.24 4.04 12.82
CA ALA A 327 -24.41 3.28 13.25
C ALA A 327 -24.43 1.83 12.71
N PRO A 328 -24.18 1.57 11.41
CA PRO A 328 -24.14 0.20 10.88
C PRO A 328 -23.05 -0.66 11.50
N LEU A 329 -21.85 -0.12 11.70
CA LEU A 329 -20.74 -0.84 12.34
C LEU A 329 -21.02 -1.15 13.82
N TYR A 330 -21.65 -0.21 14.51
CA TYR A 330 -22.07 -0.41 15.89
C TYR A 330 -23.20 -1.43 16.02
N ALA A 331 -24.18 -1.40 15.10
CA ALA A 331 -25.26 -2.38 15.01
C ALA A 331 -24.72 -3.79 14.71
N LEU A 332 -23.77 -3.91 13.78
CA LEU A 332 -23.03 -5.15 13.52
C LEU A 332 -22.35 -5.67 14.80
N ALA A 333 -21.64 -4.80 15.54
CA ALA A 333 -21.01 -5.20 16.79
C ALA A 333 -22.03 -5.68 17.85
N GLN A 334 -23.18 -5.02 17.95
CA GLN A 334 -24.25 -5.41 18.86
C GLN A 334 -24.91 -6.73 18.45
N PHE A 335 -25.15 -6.95 17.15
CA PHE A 335 -25.65 -8.23 16.64
C PHE A 335 -24.66 -9.36 16.93
N LEU A 336 -23.37 -9.14 16.67
CA LEU A 336 -22.32 -10.11 17.00
C LEU A 336 -22.32 -10.43 18.51
N ALA A 337 -22.61 -9.42 19.34
CA ALA A 337 -22.74 -9.57 20.79
C ALA A 337 -24.02 -10.28 21.23
N GLY A 338 -24.97 -10.53 20.32
CA GLY A 338 -26.32 -11.03 20.64
C GLY A 338 -27.20 -9.99 21.36
N MET A 339 -26.84 -8.71 21.27
CA MET A 339 -27.59 -7.59 21.86
C MET A 339 -28.67 -7.05 20.92
N MET A 340 -28.56 -7.33 19.62
CA MET A 340 -29.56 -6.99 18.61
C MET A 340 -29.90 -8.21 17.76
N THR A 341 -31.18 -8.34 17.40
CA THR A 341 -31.64 -9.29 16.38
C THR A 341 -31.39 -8.74 14.97
N TRP A 342 -31.58 -9.57 13.95
CA TRP A 342 -31.48 -9.13 12.56
C TRP A 342 -32.48 -8.02 12.25
N GLU A 343 -33.74 -8.18 12.66
CA GLU A 343 -34.82 -7.21 12.42
C GLU A 343 -34.48 -5.88 13.08
N GLN A 344 -33.96 -5.92 14.31
CA GLN A 344 -33.51 -4.71 15.01
C GLN A 344 -32.36 -4.02 14.28
N VAL A 345 -31.40 -4.77 13.74
CA VAL A 345 -30.30 -4.17 12.95
C VAL A 345 -30.84 -3.56 11.67
N ARG A 346 -31.71 -4.27 10.95
CA ARG A 346 -32.35 -3.80 9.72
C ARG A 346 -33.12 -2.51 9.97
N ASP A 347 -33.94 -2.48 11.01
CA ASP A 347 -34.77 -1.33 11.36
C ASP A 347 -33.92 -0.16 11.87
N TYR A 348 -32.86 -0.45 12.65
CA TYR A 348 -31.93 0.56 13.15
C TYR A 348 -31.07 1.19 12.05
N CYS A 349 -30.64 0.39 11.07
CA CYS A 349 -29.92 0.88 9.91
C CYS A 349 -30.86 1.50 8.87
N GLY A 350 -32.17 1.21 8.90
CA GLY A 350 -33.16 1.76 7.97
C GLY A 350 -32.81 1.57 6.49
N THR A 351 -33.25 2.49 5.63
CA THR A 351 -32.86 2.59 4.21
C THR A 351 -31.44 3.13 3.99
N LEU A 352 -30.61 3.24 5.04
CA LEU A 352 -29.28 3.86 4.94
C LEU A 352 -28.30 2.92 4.24
N HIS A 353 -28.03 3.24 2.97
CA HIS A 353 -26.85 3.11 2.11
C HIS A 353 -25.57 2.33 2.53
N MET A 354 -25.60 1.34 3.41
CA MET A 354 -24.40 0.54 3.75
C MET A 354 -24.59 -0.98 3.63
N PRO A 355 -24.91 -1.51 2.43
CA PRO A 355 -25.05 -2.96 2.23
C PRO A 355 -23.78 -3.73 2.60
N ASN A 356 -22.60 -3.11 2.45
CA ASN A 356 -21.29 -3.72 2.77
C ASN A 356 -21.17 -4.27 4.20
N GLN A 357 -21.94 -3.77 5.17
CA GLN A 357 -21.91 -4.22 6.57
C GLN A 357 -23.03 -5.22 6.89
N ILE A 358 -24.17 -5.08 6.22
CA ILE A 358 -25.36 -5.93 6.42
C ILE A 358 -25.23 -7.25 5.65
N SER A 359 -24.69 -7.21 4.43
CA SER A 359 -24.55 -8.39 3.57
C SER A 359 -23.75 -9.53 4.23
N PRO A 360 -22.58 -9.29 4.86
CA PRO A 360 -21.88 -10.34 5.60
C PRO A 360 -22.71 -10.96 6.72
N MET A 361 -23.54 -10.18 7.41
CA MET A 361 -24.41 -10.68 8.48
C MET A 361 -25.49 -11.62 7.94
N ALA A 362 -26.13 -11.26 6.82
CA ALA A 362 -27.10 -12.14 6.15
C ALA A 362 -26.45 -13.45 5.68
N MET A 363 -25.26 -13.36 5.09
CA MET A 363 -24.46 -14.52 4.66
C MET A 363 -24.11 -15.44 5.83
N TRP A 364 -23.84 -14.87 7.01
CA TRP A 364 -23.63 -15.64 8.23
C TRP A 364 -24.91 -16.39 8.63
N THR A 365 -26.07 -15.73 8.66
CA THR A 365 -27.30 -16.38 9.14
C THR A 365 -27.82 -17.47 8.21
N GLU A 366 -27.54 -17.37 6.89
CA GLU A 366 -28.09 -18.29 5.87
C GLU A 366 -29.63 -18.39 5.87
N ASP A 367 -30.31 -17.45 6.53
CA ASP A 367 -31.75 -17.35 6.58
C ASP A 367 -32.26 -16.72 5.27
N THR A 368 -33.24 -17.37 4.63
CA THR A 368 -33.76 -16.94 3.34
C THR A 368 -34.39 -15.54 3.40
N GLY A 369 -35.06 -15.20 4.49
CA GLY A 369 -35.64 -13.88 4.70
C GLY A 369 -34.56 -12.80 4.83
N HIS A 370 -33.53 -13.06 5.64
CA HIS A 370 -32.40 -12.14 5.82
C HIS A 370 -31.62 -11.92 4.52
N LEU A 371 -31.39 -13.00 3.76
CA LEU A 371 -30.73 -12.95 2.45
C LEU A 371 -31.56 -12.14 1.45
N ALA A 372 -32.88 -12.36 1.39
CA ALA A 372 -33.78 -11.62 0.50
C ALA A 372 -33.84 -10.11 0.86
N ASP A 373 -33.88 -9.79 2.15
CA ASP A 373 -33.83 -8.40 2.63
C ASP A 373 -32.50 -7.74 2.21
N ALA A 374 -31.38 -8.41 2.41
CA ALA A 374 -30.06 -7.90 2.00
C ALA A 374 -29.92 -7.75 0.48
N ALA A 375 -30.50 -8.67 -0.31
CA ALA A 375 -30.52 -8.59 -1.77
C ALA A 375 -31.27 -7.33 -2.25
N LYS A 376 -32.47 -7.08 -1.70
CA LYS A 376 -33.27 -5.89 -2.03
C LYS A 376 -32.54 -4.59 -1.70
N MET A 377 -31.84 -4.55 -0.57
CA MET A 377 -31.02 -3.39 -0.19
C MET A 377 -29.88 -3.12 -1.17
N LEU A 378 -29.29 -4.19 -1.73
CA LEU A 378 -28.23 -4.08 -2.74
C LEU A 378 -28.77 -3.63 -4.10
N ASP A 379 -29.97 -4.08 -4.49
CA ASP A 379 -30.60 -3.68 -5.77
C ASP A 379 -30.99 -2.20 -5.79
N GLY A 380 -31.41 -1.63 -4.65
CA GLY A 380 -31.76 -0.21 -4.52
C GLY A 380 -30.58 0.73 -4.26
N TYR A 381 -29.33 0.23 -4.32
CA TYR A 381 -28.15 1.04 -4.01
C TYR A 381 -27.58 1.74 -5.25
N ASP A 382 -27.90 3.02 -5.40
CA ASP A 382 -27.38 3.91 -6.46
C ASP A 382 -26.03 4.58 -6.10
N GLY A 383 -25.39 4.18 -5.01
CA GLY A 383 -24.11 4.75 -4.61
C GLY A 383 -22.97 4.35 -5.56
N PRO A 384 -21.77 4.95 -5.41
CA PRO A 384 -20.63 4.62 -6.26
C PRO A 384 -20.44 3.11 -6.29
N HIS A 385 -20.40 2.50 -7.49
CA HIS A 385 -20.26 1.06 -7.65
C HIS A 385 -18.93 0.58 -7.05
N ILE A 386 -18.95 0.21 -5.76
CA ILE A 386 -17.83 -0.44 -5.08
C ILE A 386 -17.83 -1.89 -5.56
N PRO A 387 -16.77 -2.39 -6.21
CA PRO A 387 -16.73 -3.77 -6.73
C PRO A 387 -17.08 -4.84 -5.68
N ARG A 388 -16.78 -4.58 -4.40
CA ARG A 388 -17.15 -5.42 -3.26
C ARG A 388 -18.67 -5.60 -3.07
N LEU A 389 -19.48 -4.59 -3.39
CA LEU A 389 -20.94 -4.68 -3.33
C LEU A 389 -21.46 -5.62 -4.41
N SER A 390 -20.89 -5.55 -5.62
CA SER A 390 -21.21 -6.47 -6.71
C SER A 390 -20.90 -7.92 -6.34
N VAL A 391 -19.73 -8.19 -5.73
CA VAL A 391 -19.38 -9.53 -5.24
C VAL A 391 -20.35 -9.97 -4.14
N SER A 392 -20.71 -9.09 -3.21
CA SER A 392 -21.65 -9.41 -2.12
C SER A 392 -23.03 -9.76 -2.66
N LYS A 393 -23.50 -9.05 -3.70
CA LYS A 393 -24.78 -9.33 -4.37
C LYS A 393 -24.77 -10.66 -5.11
N ILE A 394 -23.75 -10.88 -5.95
CA ILE A 394 -23.56 -12.16 -6.67
C ILE A 394 -23.61 -13.32 -5.68
N TYR A 395 -22.97 -13.15 -4.52
CA TYR A 395 -22.99 -14.18 -3.51
C TYR A 395 -24.35 -14.38 -2.84
N ILE A 396 -25.03 -13.31 -2.39
CA ILE A 396 -26.37 -13.43 -1.79
C ILE A 396 -27.36 -14.09 -2.77
N ASP A 397 -27.32 -13.71 -4.05
CA ASP A 397 -28.16 -14.32 -5.08
C ASP A 397 -27.87 -15.82 -5.24
N ALA A 398 -26.59 -16.20 -5.23
CA ALA A 398 -26.18 -17.60 -5.31
C ALA A 398 -26.63 -18.42 -4.09
N LEU A 399 -26.58 -17.84 -2.87
CA LEU A 399 -27.09 -18.48 -1.66
C LEU A 399 -28.60 -18.69 -1.71
N LEU A 400 -29.35 -17.68 -2.14
CA LEU A 400 -30.81 -17.79 -2.32
C LEU A 400 -31.15 -18.91 -3.30
N ALA A 401 -30.49 -18.94 -4.46
CA ALA A 401 -30.67 -19.99 -5.44
C ALA A 401 -30.31 -21.39 -4.90
N ALA A 402 -29.18 -21.51 -4.18
CA ALA A 402 -28.77 -22.77 -3.57
C ALA A 402 -29.77 -23.27 -2.51
N LYS A 403 -30.34 -22.36 -1.70
CA LYS A 403 -31.37 -22.68 -0.70
C LYS A 403 -32.67 -23.17 -1.32
N GLU A 404 -32.94 -22.78 -2.57
CA GLU A 404 -34.06 -23.28 -3.36
C GLU A 404 -33.73 -24.57 -4.13
N GLY A 405 -32.53 -25.14 -3.95
CA GLY A 405 -32.08 -26.35 -4.64
C GLY A 405 -31.67 -26.14 -6.09
N ARG A 406 -31.48 -24.89 -6.53
CA ARG A 406 -30.99 -24.56 -7.87
C ARG A 406 -29.47 -24.58 -7.87
N ASP A 407 -28.87 -25.29 -8.84
CA ASP A 407 -27.42 -25.24 -9.04
C ASP A 407 -27.02 -23.81 -9.44
N SER A 408 -26.33 -23.14 -8.52
CA SER A 408 -25.94 -21.74 -8.63
C SER A 408 -24.41 -21.58 -8.70
N LEU A 409 -23.64 -22.66 -8.62
CA LEU A 409 -22.18 -22.56 -8.51
C LEU A 409 -21.55 -22.12 -9.84
N ALA A 410 -22.02 -22.70 -10.96
CA ALA A 410 -21.55 -22.31 -12.29
C ALA A 410 -21.94 -20.86 -12.66
N ASP A 411 -23.17 -20.45 -12.33
CA ASP A 411 -23.62 -19.06 -12.52
C ASP A 411 -22.82 -18.09 -11.63
N PHE A 412 -22.58 -18.46 -10.37
CA PHE A 412 -21.76 -17.69 -9.45
C PHE A 412 -20.35 -17.46 -10.03
N ASP A 413 -19.69 -18.52 -10.50
CA ASP A 413 -18.35 -18.42 -11.09
C ASP A 413 -18.33 -17.58 -12.37
N HIS A 414 -19.33 -17.74 -13.23
CA HIS A 414 -19.46 -16.95 -14.45
C HIS A 414 -19.65 -15.45 -14.14
N ARG A 415 -20.58 -15.11 -13.25
CA ARG A 415 -20.84 -13.73 -12.83
C ARG A 415 -19.63 -13.12 -12.11
N LEU A 416 -18.95 -13.91 -11.29
CA LEU A 416 -17.74 -13.46 -10.60
C LEU A 416 -16.60 -13.18 -11.59
N ALA A 417 -16.39 -14.00 -12.62
CA ALA A 417 -15.37 -13.76 -13.64
C ALA A 417 -15.54 -12.40 -14.34
N ASN A 418 -16.79 -11.98 -14.57
CA ASN A 418 -17.13 -10.68 -15.15
C ASN A 418 -16.84 -9.49 -14.22
N VAL A 419 -16.68 -9.72 -12.92
CA VAL A 419 -16.33 -8.70 -11.92
C VAL A 419 -14.85 -8.79 -11.52
N ALA A 420 -14.25 -9.97 -11.58
CA ALA A 420 -12.90 -10.30 -11.14
C ALA A 420 -11.78 -9.70 -11.99
N GLY A 421 -12.08 -9.16 -13.18
CA GLY A 421 -11.10 -8.45 -14.02
C GLY A 421 -10.60 -7.11 -13.47
N ARG A 422 -11.02 -6.72 -12.25
CA ARG A 422 -10.57 -5.49 -11.58
C ARG A 422 -9.51 -5.84 -10.53
N GLU A 423 -8.27 -5.38 -10.70
CA GLU A 423 -7.14 -5.60 -9.77
C GLU A 423 -7.48 -5.28 -8.30
N ALA A 424 -8.42 -4.35 -8.06
CA ALA A 424 -8.95 -4.02 -6.73
C ALA A 424 -9.64 -5.18 -5.98
N LEU A 425 -9.84 -6.36 -6.60
CA LEU A 425 -10.50 -7.52 -6.01
C LEU A 425 -9.59 -8.74 -5.79
N ILE A 426 -8.28 -8.65 -6.06
CA ILE A 426 -7.33 -9.77 -5.93
C ILE A 426 -7.49 -10.47 -4.58
N GLU A 427 -7.44 -9.72 -3.49
CA GLU A 427 -7.55 -10.25 -2.13
C GLU A 427 -8.88 -10.97 -1.88
N ILE A 428 -10.00 -10.39 -2.34
CA ILE A 428 -11.33 -11.00 -2.19
C ILE A 428 -11.39 -12.33 -2.95
N ASN A 429 -10.86 -12.37 -4.17
CA ASN A 429 -10.79 -13.58 -4.99
C ASN A 429 -9.88 -14.64 -4.39
N THR A 430 -8.77 -14.23 -3.78
CA THR A 430 -7.80 -15.15 -3.18
C THR A 430 -8.31 -15.76 -1.88
N TYR A 431 -8.95 -14.98 -0.99
CA TYR A 431 -9.25 -15.44 0.36
C TYR A 431 -10.74 -15.61 0.68
N ILE A 432 -11.63 -14.77 0.13
CA ILE A 432 -13.06 -14.79 0.48
C ILE A 432 -13.85 -15.70 -0.46
N VAL A 433 -13.59 -15.64 -1.77
CA VAL A 433 -14.33 -16.43 -2.78
C VAL A 433 -14.28 -17.94 -2.50
N PRO A 434 -13.16 -18.57 -2.12
CA PRO A 434 -13.16 -20.00 -1.83
C PRO A 434 -13.92 -20.37 -0.55
N VAL A 435 -13.97 -19.47 0.44
CA VAL A 435 -14.84 -19.64 1.64
C VAL A 435 -16.31 -19.70 1.21
N ILE A 436 -16.69 -18.81 0.30
CA ILE A 436 -18.04 -18.72 -0.27
C ILE A 436 -18.37 -19.96 -1.10
N ARG A 437 -17.48 -20.37 -2.01
CA ARG A 437 -17.66 -21.60 -2.81
C ARG A 437 -17.83 -22.83 -1.93
N SER A 438 -17.04 -22.94 -0.87
CA SER A 438 -17.19 -24.01 0.11
C SER A 438 -18.58 -24.02 0.75
N GLN A 439 -19.13 -22.84 1.08
CA GLN A 439 -20.47 -22.71 1.66
C GLN A 439 -21.58 -23.08 0.65
N LEU A 440 -21.48 -22.60 -0.59
CA LEU A 440 -22.44 -22.92 -1.66
C LEU A 440 -22.47 -24.42 -1.97
N ALA A 441 -21.30 -25.03 -2.14
CA ALA A 441 -21.17 -26.46 -2.40
C ALA A 441 -21.78 -27.31 -1.26
N LEU A 442 -21.60 -26.91 0.00
CA LEU A 442 -22.26 -27.56 1.13
C LEU A 442 -23.79 -27.48 1.06
N LEU A 443 -24.34 -26.32 0.70
CA LEU A 443 -25.79 -26.14 0.57
C LEU A 443 -26.38 -26.96 -0.58
N LEU A 444 -25.61 -27.18 -1.65
CA LEU A 444 -25.98 -28.03 -2.79
C LEU A 444 -25.71 -29.53 -2.54
N GLY A 445 -25.10 -29.89 -1.42
CA GLY A 445 -24.77 -31.27 -1.07
C GLY A 445 -23.47 -31.82 -1.70
N ASP A 446 -22.71 -30.99 -2.43
CA ASP A 446 -21.41 -31.35 -2.99
C ASP A 446 -20.29 -31.22 -1.94
N HIS A 447 -20.11 -32.27 -1.17
CA HIS A 447 -19.12 -32.33 -0.09
C HIS A 447 -17.67 -32.34 -0.62
N SER A 448 -17.44 -32.82 -1.83
CA SER A 448 -16.10 -32.91 -2.42
C SER A 448 -15.61 -31.53 -2.84
N ALA A 449 -16.43 -30.79 -3.61
CA ALA A 449 -16.11 -29.41 -3.99
C ALA A 449 -16.01 -28.49 -2.76
N ALA A 450 -16.87 -28.71 -1.76
CA ALA A 450 -16.82 -27.96 -0.51
C ALA A 450 -15.52 -28.19 0.26
N LEU A 451 -15.05 -29.43 0.34
CA LEU A 451 -13.78 -29.77 0.98
C LEU A 451 -12.60 -29.16 0.25
N ALA A 452 -12.52 -29.32 -1.07
CA ALA A 452 -11.44 -28.76 -1.88
C ALA A 452 -11.30 -27.25 -1.67
N SER A 453 -12.41 -26.52 -1.74
CA SER A 453 -12.43 -25.06 -1.51
C SER A 453 -12.07 -24.69 -0.07
N CYS A 454 -12.48 -25.50 0.91
CA CYS A 454 -12.13 -25.27 2.32
C CYS A 454 -10.62 -25.44 2.57
N LEU A 455 -10.00 -26.47 1.98
CA LEU A 455 -8.57 -26.74 2.12
C LEU A 455 -7.72 -25.68 1.42
N GLU A 456 -8.16 -25.22 0.24
CA GLU A 456 -7.53 -24.11 -0.49
C GLU A 456 -7.37 -22.85 0.37
N VAL A 457 -8.42 -22.47 1.13
CA VAL A 457 -8.35 -21.33 2.07
C VAL A 457 -7.31 -21.59 3.16
N HIS A 458 -7.28 -22.81 3.70
CA HIS A 458 -6.37 -23.17 4.79
C HIS A 458 -4.90 -23.04 4.37
N GLU A 459 -4.57 -23.57 3.18
CA GLU A 459 -3.24 -23.50 2.59
C GLU A 459 -2.82 -22.06 2.31
N ARG A 460 -3.70 -21.25 1.70
CA ARG A 460 -3.42 -19.83 1.40
C ARG A 460 -3.15 -19.02 2.66
N LEU A 461 -3.96 -19.20 3.71
CA LEU A 461 -3.74 -18.51 4.99
C LEU A 461 -2.48 -18.98 5.70
N ALA A 462 -2.08 -20.24 5.54
CA ALA A 462 -0.82 -20.76 6.05
C ALA A 462 0.39 -20.14 5.34
N ALA A 463 0.30 -19.95 4.02
CA ALA A 463 1.35 -19.31 3.21
C ALA A 463 1.46 -17.79 3.46
N ALA A 464 0.37 -17.13 3.85
CA ALA A 464 0.31 -15.69 4.11
C ALA A 464 -0.07 -15.38 5.58
N PRO A 465 0.81 -15.63 6.57
CA PRO A 465 0.48 -15.51 7.99
C PRO A 465 0.15 -14.09 8.47
N HIS A 466 0.47 -13.07 7.65
CA HIS A 466 0.15 -11.67 7.89
C HIS A 466 -1.27 -11.29 7.44
N VAL A 467 -1.91 -12.13 6.63
CA VAL A 467 -3.30 -11.99 6.18
C VAL A 467 -4.24 -12.66 7.18
N SER A 468 -5.40 -12.05 7.42
CA SER A 468 -6.45 -12.61 8.26
C SER A 468 -7.82 -12.25 7.70
N LEU A 469 -8.68 -13.27 7.54
CA LEU A 469 -10.07 -13.07 7.14
C LEU A 469 -10.81 -12.17 8.14
N PRO A 470 -11.73 -11.29 7.65
CA PRO A 470 -12.69 -10.62 8.52
C PRO A 470 -13.49 -11.63 9.35
N ILE A 471 -13.91 -11.25 10.56
CA ILE A 471 -14.38 -12.22 11.57
C ILE A 471 -15.56 -13.08 11.10
N ILE A 472 -16.48 -12.49 10.33
CA ILE A 472 -17.63 -13.20 9.77
C ILE A 472 -17.20 -14.26 8.75
N HIS A 473 -16.28 -13.92 7.83
CA HIS A 473 -15.79 -14.87 6.83
C HIS A 473 -14.95 -15.98 7.49
N ALA A 474 -14.16 -15.65 8.51
CA ALA A 474 -13.48 -16.64 9.33
C ALA A 474 -14.47 -17.59 10.03
N ALA A 475 -15.56 -17.05 10.58
CA ALA A 475 -16.61 -17.85 11.20
C ALA A 475 -17.31 -18.77 10.19
N ILE A 476 -17.64 -18.28 8.99
CA ILE A 476 -18.20 -19.07 7.90
C ILE A 476 -17.26 -20.23 7.54
N HIS A 477 -15.98 -19.94 7.28
CA HIS A 477 -14.97 -20.94 6.95
C HIS A 477 -14.90 -22.03 8.03
N HIS A 478 -14.86 -21.63 9.30
CA HIS A 478 -14.82 -22.57 10.42
C HIS A 478 -16.13 -23.36 10.58
N ARG A 479 -17.30 -22.77 10.31
CA ARG A 479 -18.58 -23.50 10.30
C ARG A 479 -18.58 -24.56 9.19
N ASN A 480 -18.10 -24.22 8.00
CA ASN A 480 -18.01 -25.18 6.88
C ASN A 480 -17.10 -26.36 7.24
N ALA A 481 -15.94 -26.09 7.85
CA ALA A 481 -15.05 -27.14 8.34
C ALA A 481 -15.74 -28.07 9.36
N LEU A 482 -16.55 -27.52 10.29
CA LEU A 482 -17.31 -28.33 11.24
C LEU A 482 -18.36 -29.20 10.55
N ARG A 483 -19.14 -28.63 9.61
CA ARG A 483 -20.15 -29.38 8.83
C ARG A 483 -19.53 -30.50 8.00
N LEU A 484 -18.42 -30.23 7.31
CA LEU A 484 -17.66 -31.25 6.58
C LEU A 484 -17.16 -32.35 7.51
N SER A 485 -16.71 -31.99 8.71
CA SER A 485 -16.20 -32.94 9.69
C SER A 485 -17.28 -33.86 10.31
N ALA A 486 -18.56 -33.59 10.07
CA ALA A 486 -19.63 -34.52 10.43
C ALA A 486 -19.69 -35.74 9.49
N ASN A 487 -19.14 -35.61 8.27
CA ASN A 487 -19.17 -36.63 7.22
C ASN A 487 -17.76 -37.14 6.85
N MET A 488 -16.85 -37.20 7.82
CA MET A 488 -15.42 -37.49 7.59
C MET A 488 -15.15 -38.82 6.88
N ASP A 489 -16.01 -39.82 7.08
CA ASP A 489 -15.86 -41.15 6.50
C ASP A 489 -15.94 -41.15 4.97
N ARG A 490 -16.46 -40.08 4.37
CA ARG A 490 -16.56 -39.91 2.90
C ARG A 490 -15.24 -39.49 2.25
N PHE A 491 -14.20 -39.17 3.02
CA PHE A 491 -12.96 -38.59 2.50
C PHE A 491 -11.77 -39.55 2.64
N ASP A 492 -10.74 -39.34 1.82
CA ASP A 492 -9.48 -40.07 1.93
C ASP A 492 -8.75 -39.76 3.26
N ALA A 493 -7.73 -40.56 3.61
CA ALA A 493 -7.02 -40.44 4.88
C ALA A 493 -6.28 -39.10 5.06
N THR A 494 -5.73 -38.55 3.98
CA THR A 494 -5.00 -37.28 3.99
C THR A 494 -5.98 -36.14 4.26
N SER A 495 -7.08 -36.11 3.51
CA SER A 495 -8.17 -35.15 3.65
C SER A 495 -8.82 -35.20 5.04
N ARG A 496 -9.01 -36.40 5.60
CA ARG A 496 -9.49 -36.58 6.98
C ARG A 496 -8.55 -35.95 8.00
N THR A 497 -7.25 -36.20 7.89
CA THR A 497 -6.25 -35.64 8.82
C THR A 497 -6.29 -34.11 8.82
N THR A 498 -6.32 -33.49 7.65
CA THR A 498 -6.38 -32.03 7.53
C THR A 498 -7.71 -31.47 8.04
N LEU A 499 -8.83 -32.14 7.76
CA LEU A 499 -10.15 -31.74 8.23
C LEU A 499 -10.29 -31.87 9.75
N GLU A 500 -9.62 -32.84 10.37
CA GLU A 500 -9.52 -32.97 11.82
C GLU A 500 -8.79 -31.78 12.47
N ASP A 501 -7.68 -31.33 11.87
CA ASP A 501 -6.99 -30.12 12.33
C ASP A 501 -7.88 -28.89 12.15
N ALA A 502 -8.53 -28.75 10.99
CA ALA A 502 -9.47 -27.66 10.73
C ALA A 502 -10.64 -27.65 11.73
N ARG A 503 -11.21 -28.82 12.07
CA ARG A 503 -12.24 -28.97 13.12
C ARG A 503 -11.73 -28.53 14.48
N LYS A 504 -10.54 -28.96 14.90
CA LYS A 504 -9.93 -28.55 16.18
C LYS A 504 -9.75 -27.02 16.24
N ARG A 505 -9.27 -26.41 15.15
CA ARG A 505 -9.13 -24.95 15.03
C ARG A 505 -10.47 -24.24 15.07
N ALA A 506 -11.49 -24.76 14.38
CA ALA A 506 -12.85 -24.20 14.39
C ALA A 506 -13.47 -24.22 15.80
N LEU A 507 -13.40 -25.35 16.51
CA LEU A 507 -13.88 -25.45 17.89
C LEU A 507 -13.15 -24.46 18.82
N LYS A 508 -11.83 -24.35 18.68
CA LYS A 508 -11.02 -23.37 19.43
C LYS A 508 -11.43 -21.94 19.11
N PHE A 509 -11.64 -21.62 17.83
CA PHE A 509 -12.08 -20.33 17.35
C PHE A 509 -13.43 -19.94 17.99
N PHE A 510 -14.46 -20.77 17.87
CA PHE A 510 -15.78 -20.43 18.38
C PHE A 510 -15.81 -20.31 19.90
N ARG A 511 -15.19 -21.25 20.63
CA ARG A 511 -15.09 -21.17 22.10
C ARG A 511 -14.42 -19.88 22.56
N ARG A 512 -13.31 -19.49 21.91
CA ARG A 512 -12.59 -18.25 22.21
C ARG A 512 -13.48 -17.03 21.98
N HIS A 513 -14.16 -16.94 20.84
CA HIS A 513 -14.94 -15.76 20.48
C HIS A 513 -16.23 -15.66 21.29
N ILE A 514 -16.91 -16.77 21.59
CA ILE A 514 -18.05 -16.77 22.52
C ILE A 514 -17.63 -16.25 23.90
N LYS A 515 -16.48 -16.70 24.43
CA LYS A 515 -15.92 -16.16 25.69
C LYS A 515 -15.58 -14.67 25.59
N ALA A 516 -15.19 -14.19 24.41
CA ALA A 516 -14.95 -12.78 24.14
C ALA A 516 -16.24 -11.94 23.94
N GLY A 517 -17.41 -12.57 23.94
CA GLY A 517 -18.72 -11.91 23.86
C GLY A 517 -19.45 -12.08 22.53
N TYR A 518 -18.92 -12.84 21.57
CA TYR A 518 -19.60 -13.08 20.28
C TYR A 518 -20.72 -14.12 20.46
N ALA A 519 -21.82 -13.73 21.08
CA ALA A 519 -22.91 -14.63 21.42
C ALA A 519 -23.57 -15.26 20.18
N VAL A 520 -23.58 -14.56 19.04
CA VAL A 520 -24.17 -15.06 17.78
C VAL A 520 -23.50 -16.33 17.25
N PHE A 521 -22.30 -16.66 17.73
CA PHE A 521 -21.58 -17.88 17.35
C PHE A 521 -21.95 -19.11 18.19
N ARG A 522 -22.73 -18.93 19.26
CA ARG A 522 -23.11 -20.02 20.17
C ARG A 522 -23.89 -21.16 19.49
N PRO A 523 -24.88 -20.91 18.62
CA PRO A 523 -25.67 -21.98 17.99
C PRO A 523 -24.81 -23.01 17.25
N VAL A 524 -23.73 -22.58 16.60
CA VAL A 524 -22.83 -23.49 15.87
C VAL A 524 -22.18 -24.54 16.79
N LEU A 525 -21.83 -24.17 18.03
CA LEU A 525 -21.29 -25.16 18.97
C LEU A 525 -22.37 -26.11 19.50
N GLU A 526 -23.61 -25.66 19.57
CA GLU A 526 -24.75 -26.46 20.02
C GLU A 526 -25.12 -27.50 18.94
N GLU A 527 -25.14 -27.09 17.67
CA GLU A 527 -25.31 -27.98 16.51
C GLU A 527 -24.28 -29.12 16.51
N THR A 528 -23.01 -28.84 16.81
CA THR A 528 -21.97 -29.88 16.83
C THR A 528 -22.07 -30.86 18.01
N ARG A 529 -22.92 -30.60 19.00
CA ARG A 529 -23.14 -31.48 20.17
C ARG A 529 -24.39 -32.34 20.04
N ALA A 530 -25.32 -31.98 19.16
CA ALA A 530 -26.48 -32.80 18.90
C ALA A 530 -26.03 -34.14 18.28
N PRO A 531 -26.54 -35.29 18.76
CA PRO A 531 -26.32 -36.55 18.06
C PRO A 531 -26.92 -36.42 16.64
N ALA A 532 -26.11 -36.79 15.64
CA ALA A 532 -26.46 -36.71 14.22
C ALA A 532 -27.61 -37.65 13.85
#